data_AF-A0A7J9VUL7-F1
#
_entry.id   AF-A0A7J9VUL7-F1
#
_cell.length_a   1.000
_cell.length_b   1.000
_cell.length_c   1.000
_cell.angle_alpha   90.00
_cell.angle_beta   90.00
_cell.angle_gamma   90.00
#
_symmetry.space_group_name_H-M   'P 1'
#
loop_
_entity.id
_entity.type
_entity.pdbx_description
1 polymer ?
#
loop_
_entity_poly.entity_id
_entity_poly.type
_entity_poly.pdbx_seq_one_letter_code
_entity_poly.pdbx_strand_id
1 'polypeptide(L)'
;MTTLFVGLGRMGAPMARRHTARHETVLFDIDHAAASGLADELGSRALPSLAEVPDEVNTVVLMLPDSGVVESVLLTDGLLARLPTGSLVIDMGSSEPANTRR
;
A
#
# COMPACT_ATOMS: atom_id res chain seq x y z
N MET A 1 -6.23 -1.11 -13.95
CA MET A 1 -5.96 -0.27 -12.77
C MET A 1 -5.14 -1.11 -11.83
N THR A 2 -3.94 -0.64 -11.50
CA THR A 2 -3.01 -1.36 -10.63
C THR A 2 -3.10 -0.77 -9.23
N THR A 3 -3.33 -1.64 -8.24
CA THR A 3 -3.49 -1.24 -6.84
C THR A 3 -2.27 -1.61 -6.04
N LEU A 4 -1.68 -0.66 -5.32
CA LEU A 4 -0.64 -0.92 -4.33
C LEU A 4 -1.28 -1.18 -2.96
N PHE A 5 -0.94 -2.30 -2.33
CA PHE A 5 -1.23 -2.55 -0.91
C PHE A 5 0.02 -2.25 -0.08
N VAL A 6 -0.13 -1.37 0.92
CA VAL A 6 0.92 -1.02 1.88
C VAL A 6 0.49 -1.51 3.27
N GLY A 7 1.29 -2.40 3.84
CA GLY A 7 0.98 -3.07 5.10
C GLY A 7 0.27 -4.40 4.85
N LEU A 8 0.98 -5.49 5.09
CA LEU A 8 0.62 -6.87 4.77
C LEU A 8 0.59 -7.74 6.05
N GLY A 9 0.32 -7.10 7.19
CA GLY A 9 0.08 -7.79 8.45
C GLY A 9 -1.25 -8.56 8.46
N ARG A 10 -1.75 -8.84 9.67
CA ARG A 10 -2.93 -9.70 9.91
C ARG A 10 -4.17 -9.36 9.07
N MET A 11 -4.42 -8.07 8.81
CA MET A 11 -5.55 -7.61 7.99
C MET A 11 -5.16 -7.35 6.54
N GLY A 12 -3.98 -6.78 6.30
CA GLY A 12 -3.54 -6.39 4.95
C GLY A 12 -3.33 -7.58 4.03
N ALA A 13 -2.68 -8.64 4.50
CA ALA A 13 -2.46 -9.85 3.70
C ALA A 13 -3.76 -10.47 3.17
N PRO A 14 -4.76 -10.85 3.99
CA PRO A 14 -5.99 -11.45 3.47
C PRO A 14 -6.79 -10.52 2.53
N MET A 15 -6.71 -9.19 2.73
CA MET A 15 -7.29 -8.24 1.79
C MET A 15 -6.58 -8.27 0.43
N ALA A 16 -5.24 -8.23 0.43
CA ALA A 16 -4.43 -8.32 -0.77
C ALA A 16 -4.71 -9.64 -1.52
N ARG A 17 -4.78 -10.78 -0.82
CA ARG A 17 -5.16 -12.08 -1.43
C ARG A 17 -6.49 -12.00 -2.18
N ARG A 18 -7.51 -11.43 -1.54
CA ARG A 18 -8.84 -11.28 -2.14
C ARG A 18 -8.83 -10.35 -3.34
N HIS A 19 -8.03 -9.28 -3.30
CA HIS A 19 -7.94 -8.30 -4.38
C HIS A 19 -7.18 -8.86 -5.59
N THR A 20 -6.02 -9.49 -5.38
CA THR A 20 -5.18 -10.07 -6.45
C THR A 20 -5.88 -11.17 -7.23
N ALA A 21 -6.88 -11.85 -6.63
CA ALA A 21 -7.70 -12.82 -7.34
C ALA A 21 -8.54 -12.22 -8.49
N ARG A 22 -8.68 -10.89 -8.57
CA ARG A 22 -9.54 -10.21 -9.55
C ARG A 22 -8.89 -8.99 -10.21
N HIS A 23 -7.83 -8.45 -9.62
CA HIS A 23 -7.22 -7.18 -10.01
C HIS A 23 -5.70 -7.28 -9.96
N GLU A 24 -5.04 -6.41 -10.72
CA GLU A 24 -3.59 -6.30 -10.68
C GLU A 24 -3.17 -5.61 -9.38
N THR A 25 -2.34 -6.29 -8.61
CA THR A 25 -1.92 -5.87 -7.28
C THR A 25 -0.40 -5.83 -7.19
N VAL A 26 0.10 -4.75 -6.60
CA VAL A 26 1.49 -4.60 -6.19
C VAL A 26 1.50 -4.55 -4.66
N LEU A 27 2.52 -5.14 -4.05
CA LEU A 27 2.59 -5.35 -2.61
C LEU A 27 3.78 -4.61 -2.01
N PHE A 28 3.61 -4.01 -0.85
CA PHE A 28 4.71 -3.47 -0.06
C PHE A 28 4.45 -3.67 1.44
N ASP A 29 5.49 -4.09 2.15
CA ASP A 29 5.57 -4.06 3.60
C ASP A 29 7.02 -3.72 4.00
N ILE A 30 7.20 -3.11 5.17
CA ILE A 30 8.52 -2.86 5.75
C ILE A 30 9.23 -4.17 6.08
N ASP A 31 8.46 -5.23 6.39
CA ASP A 31 8.94 -6.60 6.37
C ASP A 31 8.96 -7.12 4.91
N HIS A 32 10.08 -6.89 4.23
CA HIS A 32 10.27 -7.32 2.84
C HIS A 32 10.12 -8.83 2.64
N ALA A 33 10.39 -9.65 3.67
CA ALA A 33 10.22 -11.09 3.57
C ALA A 33 8.72 -11.45 3.53
N ALA A 34 7.91 -10.78 4.35
CA ALA A 34 6.45 -10.94 4.30
C ALA A 34 5.87 -10.51 2.94
N ALA A 35 6.31 -9.37 2.41
CA ALA A 35 5.87 -8.89 1.10
C ALA A 35 6.27 -9.83 -0.04
N SER A 36 7.53 -10.26 -0.07
CA SER A 36 8.03 -11.16 -1.12
C SER A 36 7.35 -12.53 -1.06
N GLY A 37 7.23 -13.13 0.13
CA GLY A 37 6.56 -14.42 0.29
C GLY A 37 5.09 -14.37 -0.11
N LEU A 38 4.38 -13.27 0.21
CA LEU A 38 3.01 -13.08 -0.25
C LEU A 38 2.93 -12.87 -1.77
N ALA A 39 3.87 -12.12 -2.34
CA ALA A 39 3.93 -11.89 -3.78
C ALA A 39 4.12 -13.19 -4.56
N ASP A 40 5.05 -14.03 -4.12
CA ASP A 40 5.32 -15.35 -4.68
C ASP A 40 4.08 -16.25 -4.62
N GLU A 41 3.38 -16.29 -3.48
CA GLU A 41 2.17 -17.08 -3.33
C GLU A 41 1.04 -16.63 -4.27
N LEU A 42 0.94 -15.31 -4.50
CA LEU A 42 -0.15 -14.72 -5.28
C LEU A 42 0.19 -14.54 -6.77
N GLY A 43 1.42 -14.82 -7.20
CA GLY A 43 1.88 -14.49 -8.54
C GLY A 43 1.82 -12.98 -8.83
N SER A 44 2.13 -12.16 -7.82
CA SER A 44 2.11 -10.70 -7.90
C SER A 44 3.51 -10.11 -7.70
N ARG A 45 3.63 -8.78 -7.68
CA ARG A 45 4.92 -8.08 -7.53
C ARG A 45 5.02 -7.45 -6.14
N ALA A 46 6.11 -7.73 -5.43
CA ALA A 46 6.52 -6.98 -4.24
C ALA A 46 7.47 -5.82 -4.64
N LEU A 47 7.26 -4.63 -4.07
CA LEU A 47 8.20 -3.52 -4.23
C LEU A 47 9.32 -3.61 -3.19
N PRO A 48 10.59 -3.38 -3.59
CA PRO A 48 11.70 -3.27 -2.65
C PRO A 48 11.69 -1.93 -1.91
N SER A 49 11.00 -0.91 -2.43
CA SER A 49 10.85 0.40 -1.81
C SER A 49 9.63 1.12 -2.37
N LEU A 50 8.97 1.95 -1.56
CA LEU A 50 7.93 2.88 -2.04
C LEU A 50 8.50 3.94 -3.00
N ALA A 51 9.83 4.12 -3.05
CA ALA A 51 10.48 4.96 -4.05
C ALA A 51 10.40 4.40 -5.47
N GLU A 52 10.12 3.10 -5.61
CA GLU A 52 10.05 2.37 -6.87
C GLU A 52 8.60 2.08 -7.27
N VAL A 53 7.65 2.89 -6.78
CA VAL A 53 6.25 2.78 -7.19
C VAL A 53 6.16 2.97 -8.71
N PRO A 54 5.60 1.99 -9.44
CA PRO A 54 5.41 2.08 -10.88
C PRO A 54 4.38 3.13 -11.28
N ASP A 55 4.56 3.76 -12.44
CA ASP A 55 3.67 4.80 -12.97
C ASP A 55 2.23 4.28 -13.22
N GLU A 56 2.04 2.98 -13.46
CA GLU A 56 0.71 2.38 -13.63
C GLU A 56 -0.10 2.26 -12.33
N VAL A 57 0.53 2.44 -11.16
CA VAL A 57 -0.14 2.44 -9.86
C VAL A 57 -0.90 3.75 -9.70
N ASN A 58 -2.23 3.65 -9.69
CA ASN A 58 -3.14 4.79 -9.52
C ASN A 58 -4.11 4.61 -8.35
N THR A 59 -4.02 3.51 -7.62
CA THR A 59 -4.77 3.28 -6.39
C THR A 59 -3.83 2.73 -5.31
N VAL A 60 -3.89 3.28 -4.11
CA VAL A 60 -3.16 2.79 -2.94
C VAL A 60 -4.13 2.46 -1.83
N VAL A 61 -4.00 1.26 -1.26
CA VAL A 61 -4.69 0.82 -0.06
C VAL A 61 -3.67 0.76 1.07
N LEU A 62 -3.93 1.49 2.15
CA LEU A 62 -3.12 1.47 3.36
C LEU A 62 -3.82 0.63 4.43
N MET A 63 -3.09 -0.32 5.01
CA MET A 63 -3.51 -1.07 6.19
C MET A 63 -2.38 -1.01 7.22
N LEU A 64 -2.29 0.14 7.88
CA LEU A 64 -1.16 0.51 8.74
C LEU A 64 -1.59 0.63 10.22
N PRO A 65 -0.65 0.51 11.19
CA PRO A 65 -0.99 0.42 12.61
C PRO A 65 -1.61 1.68 13.21
N ASP A 66 -1.16 2.86 12.79
CA ASP A 66 -1.57 4.16 13.34
C ASP A 66 -1.32 5.31 12.34
N SER A 67 -1.84 6.49 12.68
CA SER A 67 -1.75 7.68 11.82
C SER A 67 -0.34 8.23 11.64
N GLY A 68 0.57 8.02 12.60
CA GLY A 68 1.97 8.43 12.43
C GLY A 68 2.64 7.63 11.32
N VAL A 69 2.38 6.32 11.26
CA VAL A 69 2.87 5.46 10.18
C VAL A 69 2.24 5.87 8.84
N VAL A 70 0.93 6.11 8.79
CA VAL A 70 0.24 6.61 7.58
C VAL A 70 0.88 7.91 7.08
N GLU A 71 1.11 8.89 7.96
CA GLU A 71 1.75 10.15 7.60
C GLU A 71 3.16 9.95 7.05
N SER A 72 3.99 9.10 7.69
CA SER A 72 5.34 8.82 7.20
C SER A 72 5.37 8.14 5.82
N VAL A 73 4.35 7.35 5.50
CA VAL A 73 4.21 6.68 4.20
C VAL A 73 3.73 7.64 3.11
N LEU A 74 2.82 8.56 3.45
CA LEU A 74 2.16 9.45 2.49
C LEU A 74 2.88 10.78 2.28
N LEU A 75 3.31 11.43 3.37
CA LEU A 75 3.83 12.79 3.39
C LEU A 75 5.35 12.83 3.19
N THR A 76 5.94 14.03 3.19
CA THR A 76 7.37 14.37 3.01
C THR A 76 8.23 13.30 2.33
N ASP A 77 8.39 13.43 1.01
CA ASP A 77 9.07 12.45 0.16
C ASP A 77 8.48 11.02 0.26
N GLY A 78 7.18 10.93 0.57
CA GLY A 78 6.37 9.71 0.59
C GLY A 78 5.57 9.49 -0.70
N LEU A 79 4.53 8.66 -0.63
CA LEU A 79 3.76 8.23 -1.80
C LEU A 79 3.08 9.38 -2.54
N LEU A 80 2.60 10.42 -1.85
CA LEU A 80 1.89 11.52 -2.52
C LEU A 80 2.76 12.29 -3.51
N ALA A 81 4.09 12.29 -3.32
CA ALA A 81 5.03 12.92 -4.24
C ALA A 81 5.33 12.07 -5.49
N ARG A 82 4.93 10.79 -5.50
CA ARG A 82 5.26 9.81 -6.56
C ARG A 82 4.04 9.32 -7.32
N LEU A 83 2.86 9.39 -6.71
CA LEU A 83 1.64 8.93 -7.35
C LEU A 83 1.22 9.88 -8.48
N PRO A 84 0.70 9.35 -9.60
CA PRO A 84 0.10 10.17 -10.64
C PRO A 84 -1.00 11.08 -10.08
N THR A 85 -1.15 12.29 -10.64
CA THR A 85 -2.27 13.18 -10.30
C THR A 85 -3.61 12.48 -10.56
N GLY A 86 -4.52 12.56 -9.59
CA GLY A 86 -5.82 11.87 -9.65
C GLY A 86 -5.81 10.44 -9.09
N SER A 87 -4.69 9.97 -8.54
CA SER A 87 -4.63 8.68 -7.85
C SER A 87 -5.56 8.65 -6.62
N LEU A 88 -6.11 7.47 -6.35
CA LEU A 88 -6.96 7.21 -5.18
C LEU A 88 -6.13 6.63 -4.05
N VAL A 89 -6.15 7.26 -2.87
CA VAL A 89 -5.56 6.72 -1.64
C VAL A 89 -6.68 6.34 -0.68
N ILE A 90 -6.66 5.10 -0.19
CA ILE A 90 -7.67 4.54 0.72
C ILE A 90 -6.96 4.12 2.00
N ASP A 91 -7.10 4.90 3.06
CA ASP A 91 -6.68 4.51 4.40
C ASP A 91 -7.75 3.63 5.05
N MET A 92 -7.41 2.37 5.29
CA MET A 92 -8.29 1.38 5.91
C MET A 92 -7.83 1.00 7.32
N GLY A 93 -6.79 1.67 7.84
CA GLY A 93 -6.31 1.51 9.20
C GLY A 93 -7.23 2.17 10.23
N SER A 94 -6.88 2.00 11.51
CA SER A 94 -7.50 2.76 12.59
C SER A 94 -6.74 4.07 12.77
N SER A 95 -7.20 5.12 12.09
CA SER A 95 -6.57 6.44 12.08
C SER A 95 -7.27 7.46 12.96
N GLU A 96 -6.49 8.42 13.47
CA GLU A 96 -6.95 9.58 14.19
C GLU A 96 -7.66 10.56 13.24
N PRO A 97 -8.92 10.96 13.51
CA PRO A 97 -9.69 11.80 12.60
C PRO A 97 -9.04 13.16 12.30
N ALA A 98 -8.27 13.71 13.23
CA ALA A 98 -7.58 14.98 13.03
C ALA A 98 -6.48 14.87 11.96
N ASN A 99 -5.74 13.76 11.96
CA ASN A 99 -4.64 13.51 11.02
C ASN A 99 -5.18 13.25 9.62
N THR A 100 -6.28 12.49 9.50
CA THR A 100 -6.92 12.21 8.21
C THR A 100 -7.51 13.46 7.52
N ARG A 101 -7.94 14.47 8.29
CA ARG A 101 -8.61 15.69 7.77
C ARG A 101 -7.67 16.81 7.36
N ARG A 102 -6.38 16.69 7.66
CA ARG A 102 -5.37 17.70 7.37
C ARG A 102 -5.17 17.86 5.85
#